data_AF-A0A8J4UPB8-F1
#
_entry.id   AF-A0A8J4UPB8-F1
#
_cell.length_a   1.000
_cell.length_b   1.000
_cell.length_c   1.000
_cell.angle_alpha   90.00
_cell.angle_beta   90.00
_cell.angle_gamma   90.00
#
_symmetry.space_group_name_H-M   'P 1'
#
loop_
_entity.id
_entity.type
_entity.pdbx_description
1 polymer ?
#
loop_
_entity_poly.entity_id
_entity_poly.type
_entity_poly.pdbx_seq_one_letter_code
_entity_poly.pdbx_strand_id
1 'polypeptide(L)'
;YHNFTHAFDVTQTCYTFLTSFGAAQYLTHLDILSLLISCMCHDLNHPGFNNTFQVNSQSELSLQYNDISVLENHHSMLTFKILKNSECNILEGLNEDQFKELRRSIVQLILATDMTNHFEYVNKFQHHLNNQPFDRNKKEDRQMILNFLIKCGDISNIARPWHLNFEWSIRVSDEFFQQSNYEKICGYPVTPFMDRNKTTRARIAADFIDYVAAPLFQGMARFLVDSKSLLEIMTLNRQKWQAIMELQKEGKFSDDELKFMEDPTVMVQKLPKISEEENGNTNKDKDKDKNNNNHGNGNNANNNNNNENNNNTANSPKE
;
A
#
# COMPACT_ATOMS: atom_id res chain seq x y z
N TYR A 1 -17.36 3.54 3.79
CA TYR A 1 -16.24 3.44 2.84
C TYR A 1 -16.45 2.26 1.92
N HIS A 2 -16.49 1.03 2.43
CA HIS A 2 -16.69 -0.17 1.61
C HIS A 2 -18.16 -0.28 1.14
N ASN A 3 -18.42 0.18 -0.08
CA ASN A 3 -19.72 0.12 -0.76
C ASN A 3 -19.53 0.09 -2.28
N PHE A 4 -20.62 0.10 -3.05
CA PHE A 4 -20.55 0.05 -4.51
C PHE A 4 -19.66 1.13 -5.14
N THR A 5 -19.65 2.35 -4.59
CA THR A 5 -18.80 3.44 -5.11
C THR A 5 -17.32 3.12 -4.95
N HIS A 6 -16.92 2.48 -3.85
CA HIS A 6 -15.55 2.01 -3.65
C HIS A 6 -15.19 0.95 -4.70
N ALA A 7 -16.00 -0.10 -4.83
CA ALA A 7 -15.77 -1.15 -5.82
C ALA A 7 -15.69 -0.61 -7.27
N PHE A 8 -16.52 0.38 -7.59
CA PHE A 8 -16.47 1.08 -8.88
C PHE A 8 -15.18 1.90 -9.04
N ASP A 9 -14.75 2.64 -8.02
CA ASP A 9 -13.50 3.41 -8.02
C ASP A 9 -12.28 2.50 -8.24
N VAL A 10 -12.21 1.37 -7.53
CA VAL A 10 -11.17 0.35 -7.71
C VAL A 10 -11.17 -0.20 -9.14
N THR A 11 -12.34 -0.52 -9.68
CA THR A 11 -12.47 -1.01 -11.07
C THR A 11 -12.00 0.02 -12.08
N GLN A 12 -12.42 1.28 -11.92
CA GLN A 12 -12.01 2.39 -12.78
C GLN A 12 -10.49 2.60 -12.72
N THR A 13 -9.92 2.57 -11.51
CA THR A 13 -8.47 2.71 -11.31
C THR A 13 -7.69 1.60 -12.00
N CYS A 14 -8.06 0.33 -11.79
CA CYS A 14 -7.37 -0.79 -12.43
C CYS A 14 -7.53 -0.74 -13.95
N TYR A 15 -8.67 -0.28 -14.48
CA TYR A 15 -8.82 -0.02 -15.91
C TYR A 15 -7.85 1.06 -16.42
N THR A 16 -7.64 2.14 -15.67
CA THR A 16 -6.61 3.15 -15.98
C THR A 16 -5.19 2.55 -15.94
N PHE A 17 -4.88 1.68 -14.98
CA PHE A 17 -3.58 1.01 -14.94
C PHE A 17 -3.34 0.13 -16.18
N LEU A 18 -4.37 -0.60 -16.60
CA LEU A 18 -4.33 -1.43 -17.80
C LEU A 18 -4.13 -0.61 -19.08
N THR A 19 -4.84 0.50 -19.21
CA THR A 19 -4.92 1.26 -20.46
C THR A 19 -3.94 2.42 -20.55
N SER A 20 -3.93 3.31 -19.56
CA SER A 20 -3.12 4.54 -19.56
C SER A 20 -1.71 4.33 -19.07
N PHE A 21 -1.47 3.36 -18.17
CA PHE A 21 -0.13 3.04 -17.67
C PHE A 21 0.47 1.77 -18.28
N GLY A 22 -0.21 1.17 -19.26
CA GLY A 22 0.34 0.10 -20.08
C GLY A 22 0.40 -1.28 -19.42
N ALA A 23 -0.27 -1.52 -18.28
CA ALA A 23 -0.19 -2.83 -17.62
C ALA A 23 -0.82 -3.97 -18.44
N ALA A 24 -1.74 -3.66 -19.37
CA ALA A 24 -2.37 -4.66 -20.24
C ALA A 24 -1.38 -5.45 -21.10
N GLN A 25 -0.20 -4.88 -21.43
CA GLN A 25 0.80 -5.55 -22.25
C GLN A 25 1.38 -6.82 -21.60
N TYR A 26 1.30 -6.92 -20.27
CA TYR A 26 1.81 -8.07 -19.51
C TYR A 26 0.77 -9.17 -19.29
N LEU A 27 -0.47 -8.96 -19.73
CA LEU A 27 -1.62 -9.79 -19.35
C LEU A 27 -2.31 -10.40 -20.57
N THR A 28 -3.00 -11.52 -20.38
CA THR A 28 -3.92 -12.07 -21.38
C THR A 28 -5.31 -11.45 -21.21
N HIS A 29 -6.21 -11.66 -22.19
CA HIS A 29 -7.59 -11.21 -22.06
C HIS A 29 -8.34 -11.87 -20.89
N LEU A 30 -8.00 -13.12 -20.56
CA LEU A 30 -8.60 -13.84 -19.43
C LEU A 30 -8.13 -13.26 -18.09
N ASP A 31 -6.87 -12.85 -18.00
CA ASP A 31 -6.31 -12.16 -16.83
C ASP A 31 -6.98 -10.81 -16.61
N ILE A 32 -7.15 -10.03 -17.69
CA ILE A 32 -7.82 -8.72 -17.63
C ILE A 32 -9.28 -8.87 -17.20
N LEU A 33 -10.01 -9.84 -17.75
CA LEU A 33 -11.37 -10.15 -17.34
C LEU A 33 -11.43 -10.53 -15.85
N SER A 34 -10.50 -11.38 -15.40
CA SER A 34 -10.40 -11.80 -13.99
C SER A 34 -10.14 -10.61 -13.06
N LEU A 35 -9.26 -9.69 -13.45
CA LEU A 35 -8.97 -8.47 -12.69
C LEU A 35 -10.22 -7.60 -12.54
N LEU A 36 -10.88 -7.26 -13.65
CA LEU A 36 -12.02 -6.35 -13.65
C LEU A 36 -13.21 -6.91 -12.86
N ILE A 37 -13.48 -8.22 -12.97
CA ILE A 37 -14.49 -8.88 -12.14
C ILE A 37 -14.10 -8.81 -10.66
N SER A 38 -12.84 -9.10 -10.33
CA SER A 38 -12.36 -9.07 -8.94
C SER A 38 -12.46 -7.67 -8.35
N CYS A 39 -12.05 -6.63 -9.08
CA CYS A 39 -12.18 -5.24 -8.62
C CYS A 39 -13.62 -4.86 -8.28
N MET A 40 -14.58 -5.23 -9.13
CA MET A 40 -16.00 -4.92 -8.89
C MET A 40 -16.60 -5.73 -7.73
N CYS A 41 -16.02 -6.89 -7.43
CA CYS A 41 -16.61 -7.84 -6.48
C CYS A 41 -15.86 -8.00 -5.15
N HIS A 42 -14.67 -7.40 -5.00
CA HIS A 42 -13.78 -7.69 -3.88
C HIS A 42 -14.35 -7.37 -2.50
N ASP A 43 -15.36 -6.48 -2.42
CA ASP A 43 -16.04 -6.07 -1.17
C ASP A 43 -17.55 -6.37 -1.18
N LEU A 44 -18.00 -7.36 -1.96
CA LEU A 44 -19.43 -7.70 -2.03
C LEU A 44 -20.00 -8.00 -0.63
N ASN A 45 -21.04 -7.26 -0.24
CA ASN A 45 -21.69 -7.43 1.06
C ASN A 45 -20.76 -7.17 2.27
N HIS A 46 -19.79 -6.25 2.12
CA HIS A 46 -18.94 -5.82 3.23
C HIS A 46 -19.80 -5.15 4.34
N PRO A 47 -19.71 -5.60 5.61
CA PRO A 47 -20.62 -5.18 6.68
C PRO A 47 -20.23 -3.86 7.35
N GLY A 48 -19.09 -3.27 6.96
CA GLY A 48 -18.52 -2.09 7.61
C GLY A 48 -17.69 -2.41 8.87
N PHE A 49 -17.37 -3.70 9.06
CA PHE A 49 -16.54 -4.20 10.15
C PHE A 49 -15.47 -5.13 9.59
N ASN A 50 -14.22 -4.98 10.03
CA ASN A 50 -13.09 -5.76 9.54
C ASN A 50 -13.05 -7.22 10.04
N ASN A 51 -12.11 -8.01 9.51
CA ASN A 51 -11.90 -9.42 9.91
C ASN A 51 -11.70 -9.59 11.42
N THR A 52 -10.93 -8.72 12.08
CA THR A 52 -10.72 -8.79 13.55
C THR A 52 -12.02 -8.68 14.33
N PHE A 53 -12.94 -7.82 13.90
CA PHE A 53 -14.28 -7.72 14.50
C PHE A 53 -15.08 -9.01 14.28
N GLN A 54 -15.06 -9.56 13.07
CA GLN A 54 -15.76 -10.83 12.76
C GLN A 54 -15.31 -11.95 13.69
N VAL A 55 -14.00 -12.10 13.88
CA VAL A 55 -13.39 -13.11 14.76
C VAL A 55 -13.75 -12.85 16.23
N ASN A 56 -13.56 -11.63 16.73
CA ASN A 56 -13.85 -11.30 18.12
C ASN A 56 -15.33 -11.45 18.49
N SER A 57 -16.22 -11.17 17.52
CA SER A 57 -17.67 -11.33 17.70
C SER A 57 -18.18 -12.75 17.44
N GLN A 58 -17.30 -13.67 17.03
CA GLN A 58 -17.66 -15.04 16.63
C GLN A 58 -18.82 -15.06 15.64
N SER A 59 -18.75 -14.20 14.63
CA SER A 59 -19.81 -14.09 13.63
C SER A 59 -19.97 -15.41 12.86
N GLU A 60 -21.13 -15.64 12.27
CA GLU A 60 -21.38 -16.84 11.46
C GLU A 60 -20.34 -16.98 10.34
N LEU A 61 -19.91 -15.86 9.74
CA LEU A 61 -18.85 -15.86 8.73
C LEU A 61 -17.49 -16.28 9.30
N SER A 62 -17.13 -15.81 10.50
CA SER A 62 -15.85 -16.18 11.12
C SER A 62 -15.79 -17.68 11.41
N LEU A 63 -16.90 -18.24 11.92
CA LEU A 63 -17.05 -19.68 12.15
C LEU A 63 -16.99 -20.47 10.83
N GLN A 64 -17.67 -19.99 9.79
CA GLN A 64 -17.70 -20.65 8.48
C GLN A 64 -16.32 -20.69 7.80
N TYR A 65 -15.56 -19.59 7.91
CA TYR A 65 -14.25 -19.45 7.27
C TYR A 65 -13.07 -19.68 8.21
N ASN A 66 -13.35 -20.19 9.41
CA ASN A 66 -12.35 -20.57 10.42
C ASN A 66 -11.36 -19.44 10.70
N ASP A 67 -11.86 -18.21 10.82
CA ASP A 67 -11.11 -16.99 11.11
C ASP A 67 -10.02 -16.60 10.07
N ILE A 68 -9.97 -17.27 8.91
CA ILE A 68 -8.97 -17.00 7.85
C ILE A 68 -9.60 -16.17 6.73
N SER A 69 -9.11 -14.94 6.53
CA SER A 69 -9.57 -13.99 5.48
C SER A 69 -11.09 -14.03 5.33
N VAL A 70 -11.79 -13.80 6.45
CA VAL A 70 -13.22 -14.12 6.63
C VAL A 70 -14.07 -13.40 5.60
N LEU A 71 -13.85 -12.10 5.45
CA LEU A 71 -14.60 -11.25 4.53
C LEU A 71 -14.22 -11.54 3.08
N GLU A 72 -12.94 -11.68 2.77
CA GLU A 72 -12.49 -11.91 1.39
C GLU A 72 -12.99 -13.27 0.86
N ASN A 73 -13.05 -14.31 1.70
CA ASN A 73 -13.69 -15.58 1.35
C ASN A 73 -15.20 -15.42 1.08
N HIS A 74 -15.89 -14.61 1.89
CA HIS A 74 -17.31 -14.29 1.70
C HIS A 74 -17.56 -13.53 0.40
N HIS A 75 -16.76 -12.50 0.11
CA HIS A 75 -16.82 -11.72 -1.13
C HIS A 75 -16.60 -12.61 -2.36
N SER A 76 -15.61 -13.50 -2.30
CA SER A 76 -15.33 -14.45 -3.38
C SER A 76 -16.47 -15.47 -3.58
N MET A 77 -17.04 -16.00 -2.49
CA MET A 77 -18.19 -16.90 -2.55
C MET A 77 -19.40 -16.22 -3.22
N LEU A 78 -19.73 -14.99 -2.80
CA LEU A 78 -20.83 -14.22 -3.36
C LEU A 78 -20.62 -13.89 -4.84
N THR A 79 -19.39 -13.57 -5.24
CA THR A 79 -19.01 -13.35 -6.65
C THR A 79 -19.48 -14.53 -7.52
N PHE A 80 -19.13 -15.75 -7.13
CA PHE A 80 -19.51 -16.93 -7.92
C PHE A 80 -20.97 -17.36 -7.72
N LYS A 81 -21.59 -17.02 -6.60
CA LYS A 81 -23.04 -17.20 -6.42
C LYS A 81 -23.81 -16.35 -7.43
N ILE A 82 -23.39 -15.10 -7.65
CA ILE A 82 -23.98 -14.19 -8.65
C ILE A 82 -23.72 -14.71 -10.06
N LEU A 83 -22.46 -15.01 -10.40
CA LEU A 83 -22.08 -15.45 -11.74
C LEU A 83 -22.68 -16.82 -12.15
N LYS A 84 -23.14 -17.62 -11.18
CA LYS A 84 -23.87 -18.88 -11.43
C LYS A 84 -25.32 -18.66 -11.86
N ASN A 85 -25.91 -17.50 -11.57
CA ASN A 85 -27.24 -17.17 -12.04
C ASN A 85 -27.20 -16.95 -13.56
N SER A 86 -28.06 -17.65 -14.32
CA SER A 86 -28.13 -17.56 -15.78
C SER A 86 -28.34 -16.13 -16.29
N GLU A 87 -29.07 -15.28 -15.56
CA GLU A 87 -29.31 -13.88 -15.94
C GLU A 87 -28.09 -12.98 -15.73
N CYS A 88 -27.09 -13.42 -14.96
CA CYS A 88 -25.89 -12.66 -14.63
C CYS A 88 -24.59 -13.35 -15.11
N ASN A 89 -24.70 -14.46 -15.84
CA ASN A 89 -23.57 -15.29 -16.20
C ASN A 89 -22.80 -14.71 -17.40
N ILE A 90 -22.00 -13.68 -17.14
CA ILE A 90 -21.08 -13.09 -18.13
C ILE A 90 -19.94 -14.04 -18.55
N LEU A 91 -19.88 -15.26 -18.00
CA LEU A 91 -18.83 -16.26 -18.24
C LEU A 91 -19.30 -17.41 -19.14
N GLU A 92 -20.54 -17.40 -19.63
CA GLU A 92 -21.13 -18.51 -20.41
C GLU A 92 -20.34 -18.88 -21.67
N GLY A 93 -19.59 -17.94 -22.25
CA GLY A 93 -18.77 -18.16 -23.44
C GLY A 93 -17.42 -18.83 -23.18
N LEU A 94 -17.04 -19.07 -21.92
CA LEU A 94 -15.77 -19.68 -21.57
C LEU A 94 -15.85 -21.22 -21.65
N ASN A 95 -14.79 -21.84 -22.15
CA ASN A 95 -14.64 -23.29 -22.01
C ASN A 95 -14.24 -23.68 -20.56
N GLU A 96 -14.26 -24.98 -20.28
CA GLU A 96 -14.03 -25.48 -18.92
C GLU A 96 -12.65 -25.10 -18.35
N ASP A 97 -11.60 -25.15 -19.17
CA ASP A 97 -10.24 -24.81 -18.73
C ASP A 97 -10.10 -23.30 -18.47
N GLN A 98 -10.68 -22.46 -19.33
CA GLN A 98 -10.74 -21.02 -19.15
C GLN A 98 -11.51 -20.65 -17.88
N PHE A 99 -12.65 -21.30 -17.63
CA PHE A 99 -13.43 -21.07 -16.42
C PHE A 99 -12.65 -21.47 -15.17
N LYS A 100 -11.97 -22.62 -15.17
CA LYS A 100 -11.12 -23.06 -14.04
C LYS A 100 -9.98 -22.06 -13.78
N GLU A 101 -9.32 -21.60 -14.83
CA GLU A 101 -8.23 -20.61 -14.72
C GLU A 101 -8.73 -19.27 -14.18
N LEU A 102 -9.81 -18.73 -14.76
CA LEU A 102 -10.44 -17.48 -14.32
C LEU A 102 -10.96 -17.58 -12.89
N ARG A 103 -11.62 -18.69 -12.53
CA ARG A 103 -12.12 -18.90 -11.17
C ARG A 103 -10.98 -18.86 -10.16
N ARG A 104 -9.88 -19.57 -10.45
CA ARG A 104 -8.71 -19.58 -9.59
C ARG A 104 -8.10 -18.19 -9.44
N SER A 105 -8.00 -17.44 -10.55
CA SER A 105 -7.44 -16.08 -10.52
C SER A 105 -8.32 -15.13 -9.70
N ILE A 106 -9.64 -15.11 -9.91
CA ILE A 106 -10.56 -14.25 -9.15
C ILE A 106 -10.52 -14.55 -7.65
N VAL A 107 -10.52 -15.83 -7.25
CA VAL A 107 -10.40 -16.20 -5.83
C VAL A 107 -9.10 -15.66 -5.25
N GLN A 108 -7.97 -15.84 -5.95
CA GLN A 108 -6.68 -15.34 -5.48
C GLN A 108 -6.63 -13.81 -5.41
N LEU A 109 -7.25 -13.11 -6.36
CA LEU A 109 -7.27 -11.65 -6.40
C LEU A 109 -8.08 -11.05 -5.26
N ILE A 110 -9.27 -11.59 -5.00
CA ILE A 110 -10.10 -11.15 -3.88
C ILE A 110 -9.41 -11.47 -2.55
N LEU A 111 -8.82 -12.66 -2.38
CA LEU A 111 -8.06 -12.97 -1.17
C LEU A 111 -6.81 -12.08 -0.99
N ALA A 112 -6.22 -11.59 -2.09
CA ALA A 112 -5.07 -10.70 -2.03
C ALA A 112 -5.41 -9.30 -1.50
N THR A 113 -6.68 -8.88 -1.47
CA THR A 113 -7.08 -7.59 -0.89
C THR A 113 -7.02 -7.59 0.63
N ASP A 114 -7.01 -8.77 1.28
CA ASP A 114 -6.76 -8.89 2.73
C ASP A 114 -5.44 -8.17 3.10
N MET A 115 -5.55 -7.19 3.99
CA MET A 115 -4.43 -6.35 4.41
C MET A 115 -3.43 -7.08 5.32
N THR A 116 -3.79 -8.25 5.87
CA THR A 116 -2.91 -9.11 6.67
C THR A 116 -1.62 -9.47 5.93
N ASN A 117 -1.76 -9.79 4.64
CA ASN A 117 -0.65 -10.24 3.80
C ASN A 117 -0.06 -9.10 2.95
N HIS A 118 -0.44 -7.83 3.20
CA HIS A 118 -0.07 -6.70 2.36
C HIS A 118 1.43 -6.58 2.11
N PHE A 119 2.22 -6.57 3.19
CA PHE A 119 3.66 -6.41 3.10
C PHE A 119 4.34 -7.60 2.43
N GLU A 120 3.78 -8.81 2.55
CA GLU A 120 4.29 -9.98 1.84
C GLU A 120 4.16 -9.81 0.32
N TYR A 121 2.99 -9.36 -0.16
CA TYR A 121 2.79 -9.06 -1.57
C TYR A 121 3.72 -7.96 -2.08
N VAL A 122 3.85 -6.86 -1.32
CA VAL A 122 4.75 -5.75 -1.67
C VAL A 122 6.19 -6.23 -1.77
N ASN A 123 6.69 -6.97 -0.78
CA ASN A 123 8.07 -7.45 -0.73
C ASN A 123 8.35 -8.45 -1.86
N LYS A 124 7.44 -9.38 -2.12
CA LYS A 124 7.58 -10.35 -3.23
C LYS A 124 7.62 -9.63 -4.59
N PHE A 125 6.74 -8.66 -4.81
CA PHE A 125 6.71 -7.89 -6.05
C PHE A 125 7.99 -7.09 -6.27
N GLN A 126 8.43 -6.33 -5.25
CA GLN A 126 9.67 -5.56 -5.34
C GLN A 126 10.90 -6.45 -5.52
N HIS A 127 10.95 -7.59 -4.83
CA HIS A 127 12.02 -8.57 -5.02
C HIS A 127 12.04 -9.08 -6.46
N HIS A 128 10.90 -9.48 -7.02
CA HIS A 128 10.83 -9.92 -8.41
C HIS A 128 11.31 -8.82 -9.36
N LEU A 129 10.79 -7.59 -9.20
CA LEU A 129 11.14 -6.42 -10.01
C LEU A 129 12.64 -6.07 -9.97
N ASN A 130 13.34 -6.37 -8.86
CA ASN A 130 14.77 -6.13 -8.71
C ASN A 130 15.65 -7.18 -9.43
N ASN A 131 15.13 -8.40 -9.61
CA ASN A 131 15.94 -9.55 -10.01
C ASN A 131 15.69 -9.99 -11.45
N GLN A 132 14.48 -9.79 -11.99
CA GLN A 132 14.15 -10.21 -13.34
C GLN A 132 13.00 -9.37 -13.94
N PRO A 133 12.95 -9.23 -15.28
CA PRO A 133 11.81 -8.61 -15.94
C PRO A 133 10.60 -9.54 -15.91
N PHE A 134 9.41 -8.94 -15.81
CA PHE A 134 8.15 -9.66 -15.92
C PHE A 134 7.94 -10.20 -17.35
N ASP A 135 7.57 -11.48 -17.45
CA ASP A 135 7.27 -12.17 -18.70
C ASP A 135 5.78 -12.52 -18.79
N ARG A 136 5.10 -11.94 -19.77
CA ARG A 136 3.68 -12.21 -20.08
C ARG A 136 3.39 -13.71 -20.24
N ASN A 137 4.35 -14.51 -20.70
CA ASN A 137 4.12 -15.92 -20.94
C ASN A 137 4.15 -16.78 -19.67
N LYS A 138 4.71 -16.26 -18.56
CA LYS A 138 4.76 -16.96 -17.27
C LYS A 138 3.50 -16.68 -16.46
N LYS A 139 2.80 -17.74 -16.04
CA LYS A 139 1.54 -17.59 -15.28
C LYS A 139 1.78 -16.93 -13.92
N GLU A 140 2.91 -17.23 -13.31
CA GLU A 140 3.33 -16.73 -12.00
C GLU A 140 3.57 -15.20 -12.03
N ASP A 141 4.25 -14.72 -13.08
CA ASP A 141 4.49 -13.30 -13.33
C ASP A 141 3.18 -12.55 -13.52
N ARG A 142 2.28 -13.09 -14.36
CA ARG A 142 0.94 -12.50 -14.57
C ARG A 142 0.14 -12.44 -13.28
N GLN A 143 0.10 -13.53 -12.50
CA GLN A 143 -0.63 -13.54 -11.22
C GLN A 143 -0.04 -12.56 -10.21
N MET A 144 1.29 -12.43 -10.16
CA MET A 144 1.95 -11.45 -9.30
C MET A 144 1.59 -10.01 -9.72
N ILE A 145 1.56 -9.72 -11.02
CA ILE A 145 1.09 -8.43 -11.53
C ILE A 145 -0.37 -8.19 -11.18
N LEU A 146 -1.25 -9.15 -11.39
CA LEU A 146 -2.68 -9.02 -11.07
C LEU A 146 -2.91 -8.70 -9.58
N ASN A 147 -2.25 -9.45 -8.68
CA ASN A 147 -2.32 -9.20 -7.23
C ASN A 147 -1.79 -7.81 -6.88
N PHE A 148 -0.72 -7.37 -7.52
CA PHE A 148 -0.16 -6.05 -7.30
C PHE A 148 -1.11 -4.93 -7.78
N LEU A 149 -1.70 -5.09 -8.98
CA LEU A 149 -2.62 -4.11 -9.56
C LEU A 149 -3.90 -3.94 -8.74
N ILE A 150 -4.51 -5.04 -8.26
CA ILE A 150 -5.73 -4.94 -7.45
C ILE A 150 -5.43 -4.26 -6.12
N LYS A 151 -4.31 -4.57 -5.47
CA LYS A 151 -3.92 -3.89 -4.22
C LYS A 151 -3.64 -2.40 -4.44
N CYS A 152 -2.97 -2.02 -5.53
CA CYS A 152 -2.80 -0.62 -5.87
C CYS A 152 -4.14 0.08 -6.14
N GLY A 153 -5.07 -0.60 -6.81
CA GLY A 153 -6.40 -0.08 -7.11
C GLY A 153 -7.24 0.13 -5.86
N ASP A 154 -7.23 -0.86 -4.97
CA ASP A 154 -8.01 -0.91 -3.73
C ASP A 154 -7.70 0.29 -2.81
N ILE A 155 -6.41 0.60 -2.63
CA ILE A 155 -6.01 1.73 -1.78
C ILE A 155 -5.73 3.01 -2.57
N SER A 156 -6.15 3.11 -3.83
CA SER A 156 -5.76 4.21 -4.73
C SER A 156 -6.28 5.60 -4.35
N ASN A 157 -7.25 5.68 -3.43
CA ASN A 157 -7.83 6.94 -2.97
C ASN A 157 -6.78 7.91 -2.39
N ILE A 158 -5.69 7.37 -1.86
CA ILE A 158 -4.52 8.11 -1.35
C ILE A 158 -3.79 8.93 -2.42
N ALA A 159 -3.86 8.50 -3.69
CA ALA A 159 -3.19 9.11 -4.82
C ALA A 159 -4.16 9.87 -5.75
N ARG A 160 -5.37 10.15 -5.29
CA ARG A 160 -6.34 10.99 -6.01
C ARG A 160 -6.07 12.48 -5.75
N PRO A 161 -6.57 13.40 -6.62
CA PRO A 161 -6.59 14.82 -6.31
C PRO A 161 -7.16 15.09 -4.91
N TRP A 162 -6.62 16.10 -4.24
CA TRP A 162 -6.86 16.35 -2.81
C TRP A 162 -8.32 16.25 -2.36
N HIS A 163 -9.26 16.86 -3.06
CA HIS A 163 -10.67 16.84 -2.67
C HIS A 163 -11.24 15.41 -2.59
N LEU A 164 -10.86 14.52 -3.51
CA LEU A 164 -11.25 13.11 -3.47
C LEU A 164 -10.49 12.36 -2.39
N ASN A 165 -9.18 12.59 -2.27
CA ASN A 165 -8.37 11.99 -1.21
C ASN A 165 -8.94 12.30 0.17
N PHE A 166 -9.32 13.56 0.39
CA PHE A 166 -9.94 14.06 1.60
C PHE A 166 -11.23 13.31 1.89
N GLU A 167 -12.20 13.35 0.97
CA GLU A 167 -13.50 12.66 1.10
C GLU A 167 -13.35 11.17 1.44
N TRP A 168 -12.50 10.45 0.71
CA TRP A 168 -12.26 9.03 0.95
C TRP A 168 -11.60 8.76 2.31
N SER A 169 -10.65 9.61 2.71
CA SER A 169 -9.98 9.50 4.02
C SER A 169 -10.95 9.77 5.18
N ILE A 170 -11.89 10.71 5.02
CA ILE A 170 -12.96 10.93 6.00
C ILE A 170 -13.87 9.71 6.08
N ARG A 171 -14.29 9.16 4.92
CA ARG A 171 -15.19 7.98 4.86
C ARG A 171 -14.59 6.74 5.50
N VAL A 172 -13.31 6.44 5.27
CA VAL A 172 -12.66 5.26 5.85
C VAL A 172 -12.46 5.43 7.36
N SER A 173 -12.05 6.64 7.80
CA SER A 173 -11.89 6.92 9.21
C SER A 173 -13.23 6.87 9.96
N ASP A 174 -14.31 7.32 9.34
CA ASP A 174 -15.66 7.23 9.91
C ASP A 174 -16.14 5.80 10.08
N GLU A 175 -15.78 4.91 9.16
CA GLU A 175 -16.08 3.48 9.28
C GLU A 175 -15.27 2.84 10.42
N PHE A 176 -13.97 3.15 10.52
CA PHE A 176 -13.14 2.71 11.64
C PHE A 176 -13.66 3.19 13.00
N PHE A 177 -14.08 4.45 13.09
CA PHE A 177 -14.60 5.02 14.33
C PHE A 177 -15.97 4.46 14.70
N GLN A 178 -16.80 4.11 13.71
CA GLN A 178 -18.04 3.39 13.96
C GLN A 178 -17.75 1.99 14.52
N GLN A 179 -16.86 1.23 13.88
CA GLN A 179 -16.45 -0.08 14.38
C GLN A 179 -15.94 -0.01 15.82
N SER A 180 -15.02 0.92 16.14
CA SER A 180 -14.47 1.01 17.50
C SER A 180 -15.50 1.38 18.55
N ASN A 181 -16.52 2.16 18.20
CA ASN A 181 -17.64 2.44 19.11
C ASN A 181 -18.45 1.16 19.38
N TYR A 182 -18.74 0.35 18.36
CA TYR A 182 -19.40 -0.94 18.55
C TYR A 182 -18.55 -1.92 19.38
N GLU A 183 -17.24 -1.99 19.12
CA GLU A 183 -16.30 -2.80 19.92
C GLU A 183 -16.35 -2.42 21.40
N LYS A 184 -16.36 -1.12 21.73
CA LYS A 184 -16.50 -0.64 23.12
C LYS A 184 -17.82 -1.05 23.77
N ILE A 185 -18.93 -0.94 23.04
CA ILE A 185 -20.27 -1.32 23.54
C ILE A 185 -20.33 -2.82 23.83
N CYS A 186 -19.76 -3.64 22.94
CA CYS A 186 -19.75 -5.09 23.06
C CYS A 186 -18.67 -5.63 24.00
N GLY A 187 -17.75 -4.78 24.47
CA GLY A 187 -16.62 -5.19 25.32
C GLY A 187 -15.50 -5.91 24.57
N TYR A 188 -15.38 -5.71 23.26
CA TYR A 188 -14.31 -6.27 22.44
C TYR A 188 -13.03 -5.42 22.46
N PRO A 189 -11.85 -6.01 22.20
CA PRO A 189 -10.61 -5.27 22.04
C PRO A 189 -10.71 -4.23 20.92
N VAL A 190 -10.33 -2.99 21.22
CA VAL A 190 -10.33 -1.88 20.25
C VAL A 190 -8.93 -1.64 19.71
N THR A 191 -8.80 -1.64 18.38
CA THR A 191 -7.53 -1.32 17.74
C THR A 191 -7.21 0.18 17.92
N PRO A 192 -6.03 0.57 18.43
CA PRO A 192 -5.76 1.97 18.82
C PRO A 192 -5.99 3.03 17.73
N PHE A 193 -5.65 2.74 16.46
CA PHE A 193 -5.84 3.70 15.36
C PHE A 193 -7.31 3.84 14.91
N MET A 194 -8.20 2.97 15.40
CA MET A 194 -9.64 3.07 15.15
C MET A 194 -10.36 3.83 16.28
N ASP A 195 -9.67 4.13 17.39
CA ASP A 195 -10.24 4.87 18.51
C ASP A 195 -10.08 6.38 18.30
N ARG A 196 -11.21 7.08 18.08
CA ARG A 196 -11.25 8.54 17.94
C ARG A 196 -10.70 9.33 19.14
N ASN A 197 -10.54 8.69 20.30
CA ASN A 197 -9.93 9.31 21.47
C ASN A 197 -8.39 9.18 21.48
N LYS A 198 -7.82 8.35 20.60
CA LYS A 198 -6.37 8.06 20.55
C LYS A 198 -5.70 8.57 19.27
N THR A 199 -6.48 8.87 18.24
CA THR A 199 -5.99 9.37 16.95
C THR A 199 -6.95 10.36 16.31
N THR A 200 -6.53 10.98 15.20
CA THR A 200 -7.33 11.89 14.38
C THR A 200 -7.41 11.37 12.94
N ARG A 201 -8.40 11.81 12.16
CA ARG A 201 -8.53 11.41 10.73
C ARG A 201 -7.30 11.79 9.92
N ALA A 202 -6.76 12.97 10.21
CA ALA A 202 -5.56 13.47 9.55
C ALA A 202 -4.33 12.59 9.85
N ARG A 203 -4.18 12.14 11.10
CA ARG A 203 -3.11 11.21 11.47
C ARG A 203 -3.27 9.85 10.80
N ILE A 204 -4.49 9.28 10.79
CA ILE A 204 -4.76 8.01 10.10
C ILE A 204 -4.35 8.10 8.62
N ALA A 205 -4.76 9.16 7.92
CA ALA A 205 -4.43 9.35 6.51
C ALA A 205 -2.92 9.53 6.28
N ALA A 206 -2.25 10.34 7.11
CA ALA A 206 -0.81 10.58 7.03
C ALA A 206 0.00 9.29 7.26
N ASP A 207 -0.29 8.57 8.34
CA ASP A 207 0.40 7.33 8.70
C ASP A 207 0.16 6.24 7.64
N PHE A 208 -1.07 6.16 7.10
CA PHE A 208 -1.39 5.19 6.06
C PHE A 208 -0.62 5.46 4.76
N ILE A 209 -0.47 6.73 4.37
CA ILE A 209 0.39 7.12 3.24
C ILE A 209 1.84 6.67 3.50
N ASP A 210 2.40 7.03 4.65
CA ASP A 210 3.82 6.81 4.95
C ASP A 210 4.18 5.32 5.05
N TYR A 211 3.35 4.53 5.74
CA TYR A 211 3.70 3.17 6.13
C TYR A 211 3.07 2.08 5.26
N VAL A 212 1.95 2.35 4.58
CA VAL A 212 1.21 1.32 3.83
C VAL A 212 1.24 1.60 2.33
N ALA A 213 0.84 2.80 1.92
CA ALA A 213 0.62 3.11 0.52
C ALA A 213 1.91 3.48 -0.23
N ALA A 214 2.77 4.32 0.35
CA ALA A 214 3.99 4.77 -0.32
C ALA A 214 4.90 3.60 -0.76
N PRO A 215 5.18 2.57 0.08
CA PRO A 215 5.97 1.41 -0.36
C PRO A 215 5.37 0.66 -1.56
N LEU A 216 4.04 0.55 -1.62
CA LEU A 216 3.33 -0.10 -2.72
C LEU A 216 3.47 0.73 -4.01
N PHE A 217 3.17 2.03 -3.95
CA PHE A 217 3.20 2.91 -5.12
C PHE A 217 4.62 3.22 -5.61
N GLN A 218 5.65 3.13 -4.76
CA GLN A 218 7.05 3.14 -5.18
C GLN A 218 7.35 1.94 -6.08
N GLY A 219 6.86 0.75 -5.74
CA GLY A 219 6.89 -0.42 -6.61
C GLY A 219 6.17 -0.16 -7.94
N MET A 220 5.03 0.53 -7.89
CA MET A 220 4.21 0.81 -9.06
C MET A 220 4.91 1.76 -10.03
N ALA A 221 5.46 2.87 -9.54
CA ALA A 221 6.19 3.84 -10.37
C ALA A 221 7.47 3.28 -11.00
N ARG A 222 8.05 2.22 -10.41
CA ARG A 222 9.18 1.49 -10.99
C ARG A 222 8.73 0.50 -12.06
N PHE A 223 7.59 -0.16 -11.86
CA PHE A 223 7.03 -1.12 -12.81
C PHE A 223 6.35 -0.45 -14.01
N LEU A 224 5.51 0.56 -13.75
CA LEU A 224 4.79 1.37 -14.73
C LEU A 224 5.27 2.81 -14.64
N VAL A 225 6.25 3.17 -15.46
CA VAL A 225 6.96 4.46 -15.37
C VAL A 225 6.03 5.67 -15.46
N ASP A 226 4.96 5.56 -16.24
CA ASP A 226 3.97 6.63 -16.43
C ASP A 226 3.10 6.88 -15.18
N SER A 227 3.15 6.00 -14.18
CA SER A 227 2.43 6.18 -12.93
C SER A 227 3.19 7.00 -11.88
N LYS A 228 4.37 7.55 -12.19
CA LYS A 228 5.18 8.37 -11.27
C LYS A 228 4.41 9.58 -10.72
N SER A 229 3.54 10.18 -11.53
CA SER A 229 2.71 11.31 -11.11
C SER A 229 1.81 10.98 -9.90
N LEU A 230 1.44 9.72 -9.69
CA LEU A 230 0.67 9.31 -8.52
C LEU A 230 1.46 9.45 -7.20
N LEU A 231 2.78 9.24 -7.23
CA LEU A 231 3.64 9.48 -6.06
C LEU A 231 3.75 10.97 -5.74
N GLU A 232 3.79 11.81 -6.76
CA GLU A 232 3.81 13.27 -6.59
C GLU A 232 2.50 13.74 -5.94
N ILE A 233 1.35 13.26 -6.45
CA ILE A 233 0.04 13.56 -5.85
C ILE A 233 -0.03 13.07 -4.39
N MET A 234 0.45 11.85 -4.12
CA MET A 234 0.47 11.29 -2.77
C MET A 234 1.33 12.12 -1.82
N THR A 235 2.50 12.58 -2.29
CA THR A 235 3.39 13.47 -1.51
C THR A 235 2.69 14.78 -1.18
N LEU A 236 1.98 15.39 -2.15
CA LEU A 236 1.20 16.59 -1.92
C LEU A 236 0.04 16.37 -0.93
N ASN A 237 -0.69 15.26 -1.06
CA ASN A 237 -1.76 14.90 -0.12
C ASN A 237 -1.20 14.71 1.29
N ARG A 238 -0.04 14.06 1.43
CA ARG A 238 0.64 13.86 2.71
C ARG A 238 1.04 15.18 3.39
N GLN A 239 1.54 16.14 2.61
CA GLN A 239 1.85 17.48 3.10
C GLN A 239 0.59 18.22 3.59
N LYS A 240 -0.53 18.08 2.87
CA LYS A 240 -1.81 18.67 3.28
C LYS A 240 -2.35 18.04 4.56
N TRP A 241 -2.25 16.72 4.73
CA TRP A 241 -2.59 16.06 5.99
C TRP A 241 -1.69 16.51 7.15
N GLN A 242 -0.39 16.72 6.91
CA GLN A 242 0.50 17.29 7.93
C GLN A 242 0.03 18.68 8.38
N ALA A 243 -0.29 19.54 7.42
CA ALA A 243 -0.76 20.89 7.70
C ALA A 243 -2.05 20.88 8.54
N ILE A 244 -2.99 19.97 8.25
CA ILE A 244 -4.20 19.78 9.06
C ILE A 244 -3.85 19.34 10.47
N MET A 245 -2.92 18.40 10.64
CA MET A 245 -2.49 17.93 11.96
C MET A 245 -1.89 19.06 12.81
N GLU A 246 -1.06 19.93 12.22
CA GLU A 246 -0.49 21.08 12.94
C GLU A 246 -1.58 22.08 13.35
N LEU A 247 -2.54 22.38 12.47
CA LEU A 247 -3.68 23.26 12.80
C LEU A 247 -4.56 22.69 13.92
N GLN A 248 -4.79 21.37 13.93
CA GLN A 248 -5.51 20.68 15.00
C GLN A 248 -4.73 20.78 16.33
N LYS A 249 -3.40 20.62 16.28
CA LYS A 249 -2.52 20.74 17.46
C LYS A 249 -2.48 22.17 18.02
N GLU A 250 -2.59 23.18 17.17
CA GLU A 250 -2.77 24.59 17.57
C GLU A 250 -4.17 24.92 18.10
N GLY A 251 -5.10 23.96 18.08
CA GLY A 251 -6.48 24.17 18.53
C GLY A 251 -7.31 25.04 17.61
N LYS A 252 -6.96 25.15 16.31
CA LYS A 252 -7.71 25.95 15.34
C LYS A 252 -9.09 25.37 15.02
N PHE A 253 -9.20 24.05 15.07
CA PHE A 253 -10.43 23.29 14.90
C PHE A 253 -10.23 21.86 15.43
N SER A 254 -11.34 21.19 15.74
CA SER A 254 -11.42 19.82 16.19
C SER A 254 -11.49 18.82 15.03
N ASP A 255 -11.22 17.55 15.30
CA ASP A 255 -11.34 16.48 14.30
C ASP A 255 -12.79 16.25 13.82
N ASP A 256 -13.79 16.66 14.61
CA ASP A 256 -15.20 16.59 14.21
C ASP A 256 -15.59 17.74 13.26
N GLU A 257 -15.04 18.94 13.46
CA GLU A 257 -15.24 20.09 12.58
C GLU A 257 -14.61 19.88 11.19
N LEU A 258 -13.55 19.08 11.11
CA LEU A 258 -12.85 18.78 9.86
C LEU A 258 -13.80 18.26 8.76
N LYS A 259 -14.82 17.48 9.11
CA LYS A 259 -15.78 16.89 8.14
C LYS A 259 -16.63 17.91 7.40
N PHE A 260 -16.83 19.09 7.99
CA PHE A 260 -17.71 20.12 7.47
C PHE A 260 -16.93 21.23 6.75
N MET A 261 -15.63 21.06 6.59
CA MET A 261 -14.79 22.03 5.88
C MET A 261 -14.92 21.83 4.37
N GLU A 262 -15.58 22.78 3.68
CA GLU A 262 -15.83 22.73 2.22
C GLU A 262 -14.55 22.61 1.37
N ASP A 263 -13.42 23.12 1.85
CA ASP A 263 -12.10 22.83 1.27
C ASP A 263 -10.97 23.15 2.29
N PRO A 264 -10.35 22.13 2.93
CA PRO A 264 -9.21 22.34 3.82
C PRO A 264 -8.03 23.06 3.13
N THR A 265 -7.96 23.05 1.80
CA THR A 265 -6.88 23.75 1.07
C THR A 265 -6.93 25.27 1.22
N VAL A 266 -8.11 25.85 1.46
CA VAL A 266 -8.27 27.30 1.73
C VAL A 266 -7.64 27.69 3.08
N MET A 267 -7.59 26.77 4.05
CA MET A 267 -6.87 26.95 5.31
C MET A 267 -5.36 26.78 5.13
N VAL A 268 -4.93 25.82 4.30
CA VAL A 268 -3.52 25.55 4.00
C VAL A 268 -2.85 26.71 3.25
N GLN A 269 -3.60 27.46 2.43
CA GLN A 269 -3.10 28.69 1.78
C GLN A 269 -2.81 29.85 2.74
N LYS A 270 -3.29 29.79 4.00
CA LYS A 270 -3.00 30.78 5.06
C LYS A 270 -1.81 30.40 5.94
N LEU A 271 -1.18 29.25 5.70
CA LEU A 271 0.04 28.85 6.40
C LEU A 271 1.24 29.62 5.82
N PRO A 272 2.20 30.05 6.66
CA PRO A 272 3.46 30.57 6.16
C PRO A 272 4.11 29.50 5.28
N LYS A 273 4.53 29.91 4.07
CA LYS A 273 5.37 29.06 3.20
C LYS A 273 6.56 28.63 4.05
N ILE A 274 6.75 27.32 4.22
CA ILE A 274 8.00 26.79 4.75
C ILE A 274 9.08 27.28 3.77
N SER A 275 9.95 28.17 4.23
CA SER A 275 11.08 28.63 3.44
C SER A 275 11.97 27.43 3.14
N GLU A 276 12.38 27.29 1.88
CA GLU A 276 13.37 26.30 1.43
C GLU A 276 14.79 26.59 1.97
N GLU A 277 14.93 27.25 3.13
CA GLU A 277 16.24 27.72 3.65
C GLU A 277 16.86 26.84 4.74
N GLU A 278 16.24 25.72 5.13
CA GLU A 278 16.86 24.77 6.08
C GLU A 278 17.37 23.46 5.46
N ASN A 279 17.68 23.46 4.16
CA ASN A 279 18.52 22.41 3.54
C ASN A 279 19.95 22.90 3.20
N GLY A 280 20.33 24.07 3.70
CA GLY A 280 21.60 24.72 3.42
C GLY A 280 22.58 24.77 4.59
N ASN A 281 22.69 23.74 5.44
CA ASN A 281 23.78 23.72 6.42
C ASN A 281 24.21 22.33 6.90
N THR A 282 24.73 21.51 5.98
CA THR A 282 25.65 20.42 6.32
C THR A 282 26.85 20.47 5.39
N ASN A 283 27.79 21.39 5.66
CA ASN A 283 29.20 21.27 5.27
C ASN A 283 30.02 22.43 5.86
N LYS A 284 30.22 22.40 7.19
CA LYS A 284 31.35 23.07 7.84
C LYS A 284 31.78 22.20 9.03
N ASP A 285 32.60 21.21 8.74
CA ASP A 285 33.67 20.73 9.63
C ASP A 285 34.39 19.57 8.95
N LYS A 286 35.41 19.92 8.16
CA LYS A 286 36.57 19.10 7.77
C LYS A 286 37.41 19.92 6.80
N ASP A 287 38.20 20.84 7.34
CA ASP A 287 39.46 21.29 6.74
C ASP A 287 40.19 22.24 7.71
N LYS A 288 40.84 21.63 8.69
CA LYS A 288 42.03 22.20 9.33
C LYS A 288 43.01 21.05 9.50
N ASP A 289 43.96 20.99 8.58
CA ASP A 289 45.39 20.72 8.80
C ASP A 289 45.98 20.00 7.60
N LYS A 290 46.44 20.82 6.63
CA LYS A 290 47.52 20.48 5.70
C LYS A 290 47.99 21.75 5.01
N ASN A 291 48.94 22.43 5.64
CA ASN A 291 49.91 23.27 4.94
C ASN A 291 51.15 23.43 5.81
N ASN A 292 52.16 22.62 5.53
CA ASN A 292 53.55 23.09 5.47
C ASN A 292 54.42 21.97 4.90
N ASN A 293 54.61 22.01 3.57
CA ASN A 293 55.82 21.48 2.96
C ASN A 293 56.75 22.67 2.73
N ASN A 294 57.91 22.67 3.38
CA ASN A 294 59.07 23.26 2.75
C ASN A 294 60.36 22.55 3.16
N HIS A 295 61.02 22.00 2.13
CA HIS A 295 62.45 21.83 1.94
C HIS A 295 63.23 20.83 2.81
N GLY A 296 63.83 19.86 2.12
CA GLY A 296 65.28 19.68 2.21
C GLY A 296 65.76 18.26 2.46
N ASN A 297 66.25 17.64 1.39
CA ASN A 297 67.39 16.72 1.33
C ASN A 297 67.52 15.56 2.34
N GLY A 298 67.64 14.36 1.75
CA GLY A 298 68.94 13.70 1.78
C GLY A 298 69.04 12.41 2.58
N ASN A 299 69.41 11.37 1.84
CA ASN A 299 70.30 10.29 2.24
C ASN A 299 69.77 9.13 3.12
N ASN A 300 69.79 7.98 2.44
CA ASN A 300 70.49 6.76 2.79
C ASN A 300 70.06 5.94 4.02
N ALA A 301 69.84 4.67 3.65
CA ALA A 301 70.43 3.49 4.24
C ALA A 301 69.58 2.69 5.22
N ASN A 302 69.43 1.44 4.77
CA ASN A 302 69.75 0.22 5.48
C ASN A 302 68.65 -0.50 6.25
N ASN A 303 68.60 -1.77 5.84
CA ASN A 303 68.56 -2.98 6.64
C ASN A 303 67.21 -3.32 7.28
N ASN A 304 66.56 -4.35 6.74
CA ASN A 304 66.88 -5.77 6.86
C ASN A 304 66.17 -6.38 8.06
N ASN A 305 65.64 -7.55 7.74
CA ASN A 305 65.57 -8.76 8.52
C ASN A 305 64.25 -9.09 9.20
N ASN A 306 63.71 -10.19 8.69
CA ASN A 306 63.45 -11.44 9.40
C ASN A 306 62.27 -11.41 10.39
N ASN A 307 61.48 -12.46 10.53
CA ASN A 307 61.45 -13.77 9.91
C ASN A 307 60.12 -14.41 10.29
N GLU A 308 59.74 -15.40 9.50
CA GLU A 308 59.14 -16.69 9.92
C GLU A 308 57.79 -16.66 10.67
N ASN A 309 56.73 -17.13 10.01
CA ASN A 309 56.35 -18.54 9.84
C ASN A 309 55.88 -19.21 11.14
N ASN A 310 54.58 -19.47 11.24
CA ASN A 310 53.99 -20.82 11.13
C ASN A 310 52.49 -20.73 11.47
N ASN A 311 51.60 -21.08 10.53
CA ASN A 311 50.97 -22.41 10.40
C ASN A 311 50.27 -22.86 11.70
N ASN A 312 48.93 -22.97 11.70
CA ASN A 312 48.24 -24.17 11.22
C ASN A 312 46.72 -24.18 11.53
N THR A 313 45.94 -24.61 10.52
CA THR A 313 44.76 -25.52 10.54
C THR A 313 43.64 -25.30 11.59
N ALA A 314 42.40 -25.00 11.18
CA ALA A 314 41.37 -25.85 10.54
C ALA A 314 40.29 -26.28 11.56
N ASN A 315 39.02 -25.95 11.27
CA ASN A 315 37.87 -26.88 11.32
C ASN A 315 36.54 -26.12 11.12
N SER A 316 35.73 -26.67 10.21
CA SER A 316 34.26 -26.53 10.12
C SER A 316 33.64 -27.88 10.58
N PRO A 317 32.32 -28.11 10.50
CA PRO A 317 31.16 -27.38 11.03
C PRO A 317 30.19 -28.33 11.80
N LYS A 318 29.07 -27.76 12.32
CA LYS A 318 27.72 -28.32 12.66
C LYS A 318 27.18 -27.52 13.86
N GLU A 319 25.91 -27.13 13.98
CA GLU A 319 24.62 -27.69 13.54
C GLU A 319 23.71 -26.69 12.82
#